data_AF-A0A829D4B0-F1
#
_entry.id   AF-A0A829D4B0-F1
#
_cell.length_a   1.000
_cell.length_b   1.000
_cell.length_c   1.000
_cell.angle_alpha   90.00
_cell.angle_beta   90.00
_cell.angle_gamma   90.00
#
_symmetry.space_group_name_H-M   'P 1'
#
loop_
_entity.id
_entity.type
_entity.pdbx_description
1 polymer ?
#
loop_
_entity_poly.entity_id
_entity_poly.type
_entity_poly.pdbx_seq_one_letter_code
_entity_poly.pdbx_strand_id
1 'polypeptide(L)'
;MIAHLYSLTIPILGIGNAPLTGFKSGNTYSSAREFFAADLIAYTGITKDFGLLFLGNQMIPNDVTDPRLYFNLACLYAIQRDKEEMLHNVAIALRLGQSPKDFLTDSDFDGFKKDPDFIRIVTGRSAAPFSK
;
A
#
# COMPACT_ATOMS: atom_id res chain seq x y z
N MET A 1 -4.00 1.70 -26.86
CA MET A 1 -2.89 2.37 -27.60
C MET A 1 -2.13 3.36 -26.71
N ILE A 2 -2.79 4.32 -26.05
CA ILE A 2 -2.14 5.28 -25.14
C ILE A 2 -1.52 4.60 -23.90
N ALA A 3 -2.25 3.72 -23.20
CA ALA A 3 -1.71 2.98 -22.04
C ALA A 3 -0.50 2.07 -22.38
N HIS A 4 -0.46 1.54 -23.61
CA HIS A 4 0.67 0.73 -24.09
C HIS A 4 1.91 1.60 -24.35
N LEU A 5 1.73 2.77 -24.98
CA LEU A 5 2.79 3.78 -25.13
C LEU A 5 3.33 4.26 -23.77
N TYR A 6 2.46 4.43 -22.76
CA TYR A 6 2.88 4.76 -21.40
C TYR A 6 3.63 3.62 -20.69
N SER A 7 3.19 2.36 -20.84
CA SER A 7 3.93 1.22 -20.27
C SER A 7 5.33 1.05 -20.88
N LEU A 8 5.49 1.43 -22.16
CA LEU A 8 6.77 1.44 -22.85
C LEU A 8 7.66 2.60 -22.41
N THR A 9 7.10 3.66 -21.82
CA THR A 9 7.88 4.78 -21.26
C THR A 9 8.19 4.64 -19.78
N ILE A 10 7.62 3.69 -19.02
CA ILE A 10 7.99 3.48 -17.60
C ILE A 10 9.51 3.20 -17.43
N PRO A 11 10.16 2.36 -18.26
CA PRO A 11 11.62 2.24 -18.24
C PRO A 11 12.36 3.52 -18.67
N ILE A 12 11.67 4.44 -19.36
CA ILE A 12 12.21 5.66 -19.99
C ILE A 12 11.97 6.92 -19.14
N LEU A 13 10.97 6.93 -18.24
CA LEU A 13 10.72 8.03 -17.31
C LEU A 13 11.88 8.23 -16.31
N GLY A 14 12.87 7.33 -16.30
CA GLY A 14 14.13 7.51 -15.59
C GLY A 14 14.03 7.32 -14.08
N ILE A 15 12.89 6.84 -13.56
CA ILE A 15 12.71 6.54 -12.15
C ILE A 15 13.34 5.18 -11.84
N GLY A 16 14.63 5.22 -11.53
CA GLY A 16 15.41 4.07 -11.10
C GLY A 16 15.09 3.61 -9.67
N ASN A 17 15.84 2.64 -9.18
CA ASN A 17 15.71 2.16 -7.79
C ASN A 17 16.64 2.92 -6.83
N ALA A 18 17.12 4.10 -7.22
CA ALA A 18 18.00 4.89 -6.37
C ALA A 18 17.25 5.33 -5.11
N PRO A 19 17.92 5.39 -3.94
CA PRO A 19 17.33 6.01 -2.77
C PRO A 19 16.95 7.46 -3.05
N LEU A 20 15.80 7.90 -2.52
CA LEU A 20 15.38 9.30 -2.58
C LEU A 20 15.27 9.87 -1.19
N THR A 21 15.72 11.11 -1.01
CA THR A 21 15.37 11.90 0.17
C THR A 21 14.27 12.88 -0.21
N GLY A 22 13.12 12.80 0.47
CA GLY A 22 12.00 13.69 0.23
C GLY A 22 12.40 15.14 0.53
N PHE A 23 12.29 16.03 -0.46
CA PHE A 23 12.75 17.42 -0.34
C PHE A 23 12.09 18.17 0.83
N LYS A 24 10.80 17.92 1.09
CA LYS A 24 10.06 18.55 2.19
C LYS A 24 10.10 17.77 3.50
N SER A 25 10.07 16.43 3.42
CA SER A 25 9.99 15.58 4.62
C SER A 25 11.35 15.30 5.25
N GLY A 26 12.43 15.38 4.47
CA GLY A 26 13.77 14.94 4.88
C GLY A 26 13.90 13.42 5.03
N ASN A 27 12.83 12.66 4.80
CA ASN A 27 12.83 11.21 4.93
C ASN A 27 13.57 10.58 3.75
N THR A 28 14.43 9.60 4.03
CA THR A 28 15.08 8.79 3.02
C THR A 28 14.23 7.54 2.74
N TYR A 29 13.98 7.29 1.47
CA TYR A 29 13.26 6.16 0.94
C TYR A 29 14.23 5.29 0.17
N SER A 30 14.17 3.98 0.37
CA SER A 30 15.13 3.02 -0.19
C SER A 30 15.07 2.94 -1.72
N SER A 31 13.91 3.25 -2.31
CA SER A 31 13.68 3.16 -3.75
C SER A 31 12.76 4.28 -4.23
N ALA A 32 13.26 5.09 -5.17
CA ALA A 32 12.47 6.12 -5.84
C ALA A 32 11.18 5.55 -6.42
N ARG A 33 11.31 4.40 -7.08
CA ARG A 33 10.21 3.74 -7.76
C ARG A 33 9.11 3.32 -6.81
N GLU A 34 9.46 2.72 -5.68
CA GLU A 34 8.48 2.34 -4.64
C GLU A 34 7.81 3.58 -4.04
N PHE A 35 8.58 4.65 -3.82
CA PHE A 35 8.05 5.93 -3.35
C PHE A 35 6.97 6.48 -4.29
N PHE A 36 7.25 6.56 -5.59
CA PHE A 36 6.29 7.05 -6.58
C PHE A 36 5.08 6.13 -6.74
N ALA A 37 5.29 4.81 -6.74
CA ALA A 37 4.19 3.84 -6.81
C ALA A 37 3.25 3.98 -5.61
N ALA A 38 3.79 4.11 -4.39
CA ALA A 38 3.01 4.27 -3.17
C ALA A 38 2.14 5.54 -3.21
N ASP A 39 2.70 6.67 -3.68
CA ASP A 39 1.98 7.93 -3.81
C ASP A 39 0.85 7.86 -4.85
N LEU A 40 1.09 7.17 -5.98
CA LEU A 40 0.08 7.03 -7.03
C LEU A 40 -1.11 6.15 -6.57
N ILE A 41 -0.82 5.09 -5.82
CA ILE A 41 -1.82 4.20 -5.22
C ILE A 41 -2.63 4.96 -4.16
N ALA A 42 -1.97 5.71 -3.28
CA ALA A 42 -2.66 6.55 -2.30
C ALA A 42 -3.56 7.60 -2.99
N TYR A 43 -3.04 8.29 -4.00
CA TYR A 43 -3.81 9.28 -4.77
C TYR A 43 -5.06 8.66 -5.39
N THR A 44 -4.93 7.47 -5.99
CA THR A 44 -6.06 6.71 -6.53
C THR A 44 -7.13 6.47 -5.46
N GLY A 45 -6.72 6.05 -4.26
CA GLY A 45 -7.63 5.85 -3.12
C GLY A 45 -8.35 7.13 -2.67
N ILE A 46 -7.62 8.25 -2.63
CA ILE A 46 -8.14 9.57 -2.20
C ILE A 46 -9.12 10.14 -3.23
N THR A 47 -8.76 10.16 -4.52
CA THR A 47 -9.57 10.80 -5.57
C THR A 47 -10.62 9.89 -6.17
N LYS A 48 -10.53 8.58 -5.93
CA LYS A 48 -11.31 7.54 -6.63
C LYS A 48 -11.08 7.54 -8.15
N ASP A 49 -9.97 8.13 -8.61
CA ASP A 49 -9.56 8.07 -10.01
C ASP A 49 -8.59 6.91 -10.21
N PHE A 50 -9.13 5.82 -10.77
CA PHE A 50 -8.38 4.59 -11.04
C PHE A 50 -7.61 4.62 -12.36
N GLY A 51 -7.71 5.72 -13.13
CA GLY A 51 -7.10 5.82 -14.46
C GLY A 51 -5.58 5.67 -14.47
N LEU A 52 -4.92 5.93 -13.33
CA LEU A 52 -3.46 5.81 -13.18
C LEU A 52 -3.01 4.59 -12.37
N LEU A 53 -3.95 3.79 -11.83
CA LEU A 53 -3.59 2.63 -11.00
C LEU A 53 -2.69 1.63 -11.74
N PHE A 54 -2.92 1.46 -13.05
CA PHE A 54 -2.10 0.58 -13.88
C PHE A 54 -0.61 0.97 -13.89
N LEU A 55 -0.30 2.28 -13.87
CA LEU A 55 1.08 2.76 -13.81
C LEU A 55 1.69 2.45 -12.45
N GLY A 56 0.92 2.66 -11.36
CA GLY A 56 1.35 2.35 -10.00
C GLY A 56 1.76 0.89 -9.88
N ASN A 57 0.91 -0.02 -10.36
CA ASN A 57 1.16 -1.45 -10.35
C ASN A 57 2.39 -1.84 -11.20
N GLN A 58 2.59 -1.23 -12.36
CA GLN A 58 3.77 -1.50 -13.20
C GLN A 58 5.09 -1.00 -12.61
N MET A 59 5.03 -0.06 -11.66
CA MET A 59 6.22 0.44 -10.96
C MET A 59 6.59 -0.39 -9.73
N ILE A 60 5.73 -1.31 -9.26
CA ILE A 60 6.07 -2.14 -8.09
C ILE A 60 7.23 -3.09 -8.46
N PRO A 61 8.41 -2.99 -7.82
CA PRO A 61 9.49 -3.95 -8.05
C PRO A 61 9.16 -5.31 -7.42
N ASN A 62 9.87 -6.36 -7.83
CA ASN A 62 9.69 -7.70 -7.24
C ASN A 62 10.16 -7.76 -5.78
N ASP A 63 11.14 -6.92 -5.43
CA ASP A 63 11.83 -6.85 -4.15
C ASP A 63 11.50 -5.55 -3.40
N VAL A 64 10.22 -5.33 -3.12
CA VAL A 64 9.75 -4.16 -2.36
C VAL A 64 10.32 -4.15 -0.95
N THR A 65 10.80 -2.99 -0.51
CA THR A 65 11.38 -2.77 0.82
C THR A 65 10.62 -1.71 1.63
N ASP A 66 9.88 -0.83 0.98
CA ASP A 66 9.12 0.23 1.62
C ASP A 66 7.72 -0.29 2.08
N PRO A 67 7.46 -0.37 3.39
CA PRO A 67 6.18 -0.87 3.90
C PRO A 67 4.97 -0.03 3.46
N ARG A 68 5.17 1.26 3.14
CA ARG A 68 4.08 2.18 2.78
C ARG A 68 3.37 1.78 1.50
N LEU A 69 4.07 1.14 0.55
CA LEU A 69 3.46 0.65 -0.68
C LEU A 69 2.33 -0.33 -0.36
N TYR A 70 2.62 -1.34 0.46
CA TYR A 70 1.65 -2.36 0.84
C TYR A 70 0.62 -1.85 1.83
N PHE A 71 0.96 -0.89 2.68
CA PHE A 71 -0.02 -0.19 3.50
C PHE A 71 -1.07 0.52 2.64
N ASN A 72 -0.64 1.29 1.64
CA ASN A 72 -1.55 2.01 0.75
C ASN A 72 -2.39 1.07 -0.13
N LEU A 73 -1.81 -0.06 -0.58
CA LEU A 73 -2.58 -1.12 -1.26
C LEU A 73 -3.64 -1.72 -0.33
N ALA A 74 -3.29 -2.00 0.92
CA ALA A 74 -4.24 -2.50 1.91
C ALA A 74 -5.39 -1.51 2.14
N CYS A 75 -5.11 -0.21 2.26
CA CYS A 75 -6.13 0.85 2.34
C CYS A 75 -7.03 0.85 1.11
N LEU A 76 -6.45 0.82 -0.09
CA LEU A 76 -7.19 0.80 -1.35
C LEU A 76 -8.17 -0.39 -1.43
N TYR A 77 -7.73 -1.59 -1.06
CA TYR A 77 -8.58 -2.78 -1.04
C TYR A 77 -9.59 -2.77 0.10
N ALA A 78 -9.26 -2.18 1.25
CA ALA A 78 -10.20 -1.99 2.36
C ALA A 78 -11.39 -1.11 1.95
N ILE A 79 -11.13 -0.02 1.23
CA ILE A 79 -12.14 0.86 0.64
C ILE A 79 -13.01 0.09 -0.37
N GLN A 80 -12.39 -0.74 -1.20
CA GLN A 80 -13.10 -1.58 -2.19
C GLN A 80 -13.86 -2.76 -1.57
N ARG A 81 -13.72 -2.97 -0.26
CA ARG A 81 -14.28 -4.13 0.48
C ARG A 81 -13.73 -5.48 0.01
N ASP A 82 -12.56 -5.50 -0.60
CA ASP A 82 -11.87 -6.74 -0.96
C ASP A 82 -11.07 -7.26 0.25
N LYS A 83 -11.66 -8.20 0.99
CA LYS A 83 -11.07 -8.74 2.22
C LYS A 83 -9.75 -9.47 1.95
N GLU A 84 -9.70 -10.30 0.91
CA GLU A 84 -8.57 -11.20 0.69
C GLU A 84 -7.32 -10.41 0.31
N GLU A 85 -7.45 -9.50 -0.66
CA GLU A 85 -6.36 -8.62 -1.07
C GLU A 85 -5.95 -7.67 0.06
N MET A 86 -6.92 -7.12 0.79
CA MET A 86 -6.60 -6.28 1.95
C MET A 86 -5.75 -7.04 2.98
N LEU A 87 -6.15 -8.24 3.41
CA LEU A 87 -5.40 -9.02 4.40
C LEU A 87 -4.02 -9.44 3.89
N HIS A 88 -3.90 -9.77 2.60
CA HIS A 88 -2.62 -10.09 1.96
C HIS A 88 -1.64 -8.92 2.08
N ASN A 89 -2.08 -7.72 1.70
CA ASN A 89 -1.26 -6.51 1.72
C ASN A 89 -0.93 -6.05 3.16
N VAL A 90 -1.87 -6.16 4.11
CA VAL A 90 -1.61 -5.92 5.54
C VAL A 90 -0.47 -6.81 6.04
N ALA A 91 -0.52 -8.11 5.74
CA ALA A 91 0.50 -9.05 6.19
C ALA A 91 1.90 -8.71 5.64
N ILE A 92 2.01 -8.28 4.39
CA ILE A 92 3.29 -7.87 3.80
C ILE A 92 3.80 -6.58 4.46
N ALA A 93 2.96 -5.56 4.57
CA ALA A 93 3.32 -4.28 5.19
C ALA A 93 3.85 -4.46 6.62
N LEU A 94 3.19 -5.30 7.43
CA LEU A 94 3.64 -5.64 8.78
C LEU A 94 5.02 -6.33 8.78
N ARG A 95 5.26 -7.28 7.86
CA ARG A 95 6.59 -7.93 7.71
C ARG A 95 7.69 -6.94 7.34
N LEU A 96 7.34 -5.90 6.58
CA LEU A 96 8.26 -4.82 6.19
C LEU A 96 8.40 -3.73 7.27
N GLY A 97 7.72 -3.87 8.42
CA GLY A 97 7.87 -2.98 9.57
C GLY A 97 6.83 -1.88 9.70
N GLN A 98 5.72 -1.91 8.93
CA GLN A 98 4.59 -1.02 9.19
C GLN A 98 4.06 -1.26 10.61
N SER A 99 3.69 -0.19 11.32
CA SER A 99 3.16 -0.31 12.67
C SER A 99 1.74 -0.91 12.65
N PRO A 100 1.44 -1.93 13.47
CA PRO A 100 0.07 -2.40 13.70
C PRO A 100 -0.90 -1.29 14.06
N LYS A 101 -0.42 -0.26 14.78
CA LYS A 101 -1.25 0.88 15.19
C LYS A 101 -1.86 1.60 13.99
N ASP A 102 -1.11 1.72 12.89
CA ASP A 102 -1.55 2.47 11.73
C ASP A 102 -2.81 1.85 11.13
N PHE A 103 -2.87 0.52 11.01
CA PHE A 103 -4.06 -0.22 10.56
C PHE A 103 -5.26 -0.09 11.51
N LEU A 104 -5.01 0.00 12.82
CA LEU A 104 -6.07 0.14 13.83
C LEU A 104 -6.64 1.56 13.90
N THR A 105 -5.85 2.57 13.55
CA THR A 105 -6.26 3.98 13.62
C THR A 105 -6.76 4.54 12.30
N ASP A 106 -6.26 4.04 11.17
CA ASP A 106 -6.67 4.53 9.85
C ASP A 106 -8.15 4.19 9.58
N SER A 107 -8.88 5.16 9.02
CA SER A 107 -10.32 5.05 8.74
C SER A 107 -10.64 4.12 7.58
N ASP A 108 -9.71 3.90 6.66
CA ASP A 108 -9.94 3.03 5.50
C ASP A 108 -10.24 1.58 5.93
N PHE A 109 -9.74 1.17 7.09
CA PHE A 109 -9.99 -0.15 7.68
C PHE A 109 -11.23 -0.23 8.57
N ASP A 110 -12.03 0.83 8.75
CA ASP A 110 -13.14 0.85 9.71
C ASP A 110 -14.11 -0.33 9.55
N GLY A 111 -14.37 -0.78 8.32
CA GLY A 111 -15.23 -1.94 8.08
C GLY A 111 -14.61 -3.30 8.42
N PHE A 112 -13.31 -3.36 8.69
CA PHE A 112 -12.57 -4.57 9.03
C PHE A 112 -12.07 -4.60 10.48
N LYS A 113 -12.19 -3.50 11.25
CA LYS A 113 -11.68 -3.44 12.65
C LYS A 113 -12.31 -4.46 13.61
N LYS A 114 -13.47 -5.04 13.25
CA LYS A 114 -14.13 -6.12 13.99
C LYS A 114 -13.96 -7.50 13.35
N ASP A 115 -13.32 -7.58 12.18
CA ASP A 115 -13.10 -8.83 11.48
C ASP A 115 -12.02 -9.65 12.21
N PRO A 116 -12.29 -10.93 12.52
CA PRO A 116 -11.37 -11.75 13.30
C PRO A 116 -10.04 -12.02 12.58
N ASP A 117 -10.03 -12.10 11.24
CA ASP A 117 -8.80 -12.31 10.48
C ASP A 117 -7.95 -11.05 10.45
N PHE A 118 -8.58 -9.89 10.29
CA PHE A 118 -7.89 -8.60 10.36
C PHE A 118 -7.25 -8.39 11.74
N ILE A 119 -8.02 -8.59 12.82
CA ILE A 119 -7.51 -8.50 14.19
C ILE A 119 -6.34 -9.48 14.40
N ARG A 120 -6.49 -10.72 13.91
CA ARG A 120 -5.45 -11.75 14.04
C ARG A 120 -4.15 -11.36 13.36
N ILE A 121 -4.21 -10.86 12.13
CA ILE A 121 -3.03 -10.45 11.37
C ILE A 121 -2.39 -9.21 12.00
N VAL A 122 -3.18 -8.18 12.32
CA VAL A 122 -2.66 -6.89 12.81
C VAL A 122 -2.07 -7.02 14.22
N THR A 123 -2.71 -7.76 15.11
CA THR A 123 -2.28 -7.85 16.52
C THR A 123 -1.40 -9.05 16.82
N GLY A 124 -1.28 -10.01 15.89
CA GLY A 124 -0.63 -11.30 16.14
C GLY A 124 -1.35 -12.17 17.18
N ARG A 125 -2.58 -11.80 17.58
CA ARG A 125 -3.40 -12.52 18.58
C ARG A 125 -4.71 -12.94 17.94
N SER A 126 -5.15 -14.18 18.19
CA SER A 126 -6.52 -14.58 17.86
C SER A 126 -7.51 -13.62 18.51
N ALA A 127 -8.53 -13.16 17.77
CA ALA A 127 -9.56 -12.29 18.31
C ALA A 127 -10.13 -12.90 19.60
N ALA A 128 -10.03 -12.17 20.72
CA ALA A 128 -10.60 -12.64 21.97
C ALA A 128 -12.13 -12.81 21.77
N PRO A 129 -12.75 -13.90 22.28
CA PRO A 129 -14.19 -14.01 22.25
C PRO A 129 -14.75 -12.83 23.06
N PHE A 130 -15.64 -12.04 22.45
CA PHE A 130 -16.36 -11.02 23.18
C PHE A 130 -17.14 -11.69 24.31
N SER A 131 -16.75 -11.43 25.56
CA SER A 131 -17.56 -11.78 26.73
C SER A 131 -18.82 -10.92 26.73
N LYS A 132 -19.96 -11.58 26.98
CA LYS A 132 -21.31 -11.00 27.06
C LYS A 132 -21.43 -9.91 28.11
#